data_AF-A0A5N6XA36-F1
#
_entry.id   AF-A0A5N6XA36-F1
#
_cell.length_a   1.000
_cell.length_b   1.000
_cell.length_c   1.000
_cell.angle_alpha   90.00
_cell.angle_beta   90.00
_cell.angle_gamma   90.00
#
_symmetry.space_group_name_H-M   'P 1'
#
loop_
_entity.id
_entity.type
_entity.pdbx_description
1 polymer ?
#
loop_
_entity_poly.entity_id
_entity_poly.type
_entity_poly.pdbx_seq_one_letter_code
_entity_poly.pdbx_strand_id
1 'polypeptide(L)'
;MHLPILTLLATLVTLGTATTADTLRPRNWDLRLLKPGCETSGSNFAISVYHAQGVSERSCVDLTTVRGLNLSIVDTVSWKSPSEPQFDLCMYAGGDCDSGEVVGEIRDGWGVCVKYEGWRGWKAVAKGEECG
;
A
#
# COMPACT_ATOMS: atom_id res chain seq x y z
N MET A 1 28.64 -68.14 -5.06
CA MET A 1 29.13 -66.79 -5.41
C MET A 1 27.91 -66.01 -5.87
N HIS A 2 27.22 -65.35 -4.92
CA HIS A 2 27.26 -63.91 -4.60
C HIS A 2 26.16 -63.13 -5.36
N LEU A 3 25.07 -62.81 -4.64
CA LEU A 3 24.06 -61.83 -5.04
C LEU A 3 24.69 -60.42 -5.02
N PRO A 4 24.40 -59.54 -5.99
CA PRO A 4 24.77 -58.14 -5.87
C PRO A 4 23.67 -57.39 -5.13
N ILE A 5 24.05 -56.79 -4.00
CA ILE A 5 23.24 -55.87 -3.20
C ILE A 5 23.25 -54.52 -3.94
N LEU A 6 22.11 -54.09 -4.47
CA LEU A 6 21.97 -52.76 -5.06
C LEU A 6 21.80 -51.73 -3.93
N THR A 7 22.83 -50.91 -3.72
CA THR A 7 22.83 -49.83 -2.72
C THR A 7 22.18 -48.58 -3.32
N LEU A 8 21.07 -48.15 -2.73
CA LEU A 8 20.34 -46.95 -3.14
C LEU A 8 20.97 -45.71 -2.47
N LEU A 9 21.67 -44.87 -3.24
CA LEU A 9 22.15 -43.56 -2.78
C LEU A 9 21.00 -42.56 -2.81
N ALA A 10 20.52 -42.15 -1.63
CA ALA A 10 19.55 -41.07 -1.50
C ALA A 10 20.29 -39.72 -1.51
N THR A 11 20.15 -38.95 -2.59
CA THR A 11 20.53 -37.55 -2.64
C THR A 11 19.51 -36.73 -1.84
N LEU A 12 19.92 -36.12 -0.74
CA LEU A 12 19.11 -35.08 -0.09
C LEU A 12 19.08 -33.84 -1.00
N VAL A 13 18.00 -33.70 -1.76
CA VAL A 13 17.61 -32.41 -2.31
C VAL A 13 17.11 -31.57 -1.14
N THR A 14 17.86 -30.54 -0.73
CA THR A 14 17.31 -29.47 0.10
C THR A 14 16.35 -28.67 -0.76
N LEU A 15 15.11 -29.14 -0.84
CA LEU A 15 13.99 -28.32 -1.31
C LEU A 15 13.87 -27.18 -0.31
N GLY A 16 14.24 -25.96 -0.73
CA GLY A 16 13.91 -24.77 0.03
C GLY A 16 12.40 -24.74 0.22
N THR A 17 11.94 -25.01 1.44
CA THR A 17 10.52 -24.97 1.76
C THR A 17 10.13 -23.50 1.87
N ALA A 18 9.74 -22.90 0.75
CA ALA A 18 8.80 -21.80 0.82
C ALA A 18 7.56 -22.34 1.55
N THR A 19 7.31 -21.84 2.76
CA THR A 19 6.13 -22.25 3.53
C THR A 19 4.88 -21.72 2.84
N THR A 20 3.74 -22.41 3.02
CA THR A 20 2.41 -21.94 2.59
C THR A 20 2.05 -20.52 3.09
N ALA A 21 2.80 -19.98 4.06
CA ALA A 21 2.60 -18.66 4.67
C ALA A 21 3.22 -17.47 3.89
N ASP A 22 4.26 -17.66 3.07
CA ASP A 22 4.74 -16.61 2.15
C ASP A 22 3.93 -16.56 0.84
N THR A 23 3.25 -17.65 0.51
CA THR A 23 2.51 -17.87 -0.73
C THR A 23 1.12 -17.19 -0.76
N LEU A 24 0.70 -16.50 0.31
CA LEU A 24 -0.60 -15.79 0.42
C LEU A 24 -0.50 -14.24 0.47
N ARG A 25 0.66 -13.61 0.19
CA ARG A 25 0.76 -12.14 0.14
C ARG A 25 0.09 -11.56 -1.12
N PRO A 26 -0.75 -10.54 -0.95
CA PRO A 26 -0.49 -9.25 -1.58
C PRO A 26 -0.12 -8.29 -0.44
N ARG A 27 1.17 -7.97 -0.31
CA ARG A 27 1.59 -6.85 0.55
C ARG A 27 1.46 -5.59 -0.26
N ASN A 28 0.23 -5.12 -0.32
CA ASN A 28 -0.13 -3.88 -0.97
C ASN A 28 -0.14 -2.74 0.05
N TRP A 29 0.33 -1.57 -0.36
CA TRP A 29 -0.15 -0.36 0.28
C TRP A 29 -1.63 -0.17 -0.05
N ASP A 30 -2.36 0.50 0.84
CA ASP A 30 -3.80 0.73 0.78
C ASP A 30 -4.06 2.18 1.20
N LEU A 31 -4.59 2.97 0.26
CA LEU A 31 -5.05 4.33 0.46
C LEU A 31 -6.57 4.37 0.40
N ARG A 32 -7.19 4.94 1.44
CA ARG A 32 -8.63 5.19 1.46
C ARG A 32 -8.93 6.62 1.88
N LEU A 33 -9.91 7.21 1.22
CA LEU A 33 -10.58 8.44 1.66
C LEU A 33 -11.95 8.05 2.19
N LEU A 34 -12.31 8.55 3.38
CA LEU A 34 -13.44 8.03 4.16
C LEU A 34 -14.49 9.10 4.46
N LYS A 35 -15.77 8.71 4.36
CA LYS A 35 -16.95 9.44 4.85
C LYS A 35 -17.98 8.47 5.45
N PRO A 36 -18.48 8.69 6.68
CA PRO A 36 -17.91 9.61 7.69
C PRO A 36 -16.46 9.22 8.03
N GLY A 37 -15.73 10.09 8.73
CA GLY A 37 -14.37 9.79 9.20
C GLY A 37 -14.30 8.48 10.00
N CYS A 38 -13.11 7.85 10.04
CA CYS A 38 -12.99 6.56 10.72
C CYS A 38 -12.93 6.64 12.25
N GLU A 39 -13.43 5.57 12.87
CA GLU A 39 -13.16 5.20 14.27
C GLU A 39 -11.97 4.22 14.28
N THR A 40 -11.01 4.43 15.18
CA THR A 40 -9.76 3.64 15.25
C THR A 40 -9.97 2.17 15.65
N SER A 41 -11.16 1.82 16.13
CA SER A 41 -11.53 0.49 16.62
C SER A 41 -12.36 -0.36 15.64
N GLY A 42 -12.79 0.20 14.49
CA GLY A 42 -13.66 -0.47 13.51
C GLY A 42 -13.00 -0.76 12.15
N SER A 43 -13.44 -1.81 11.47
CA SER A 43 -13.05 -2.07 10.07
C SER A 43 -13.84 -1.18 9.12
N ASN A 44 -13.16 -0.24 8.47
CA ASN A 44 -13.73 0.93 7.80
C ASN A 44 -14.00 0.77 6.29
N PHE A 45 -14.27 -0.46 5.82
CA PHE A 45 -14.35 -0.73 4.38
C PHE A 45 -15.59 -0.12 3.70
N ALA A 46 -16.75 -0.12 4.37
CA ALA A 46 -18.02 0.36 3.81
C ALA A 46 -18.12 1.90 3.73
N ILE A 47 -17.21 2.63 4.39
CA ILE A 47 -17.20 4.11 4.45
C ILE A 47 -16.18 4.75 3.50
N SER A 48 -15.54 3.93 2.65
CA SER A 48 -14.56 4.42 1.67
C SER A 48 -15.27 5.06 0.48
N VAL A 49 -15.04 6.35 0.24
CA VAL A 49 -15.50 7.07 -0.97
C VAL A 49 -14.46 7.03 -2.09
N TYR A 50 -13.21 6.74 -1.73
CA TYR A 50 -12.14 6.41 -2.66
C TYR A 50 -11.27 5.32 -2.06
N HIS A 51 -10.79 4.40 -2.90
CA HIS A 51 -9.87 3.35 -2.52
C HIS A 51 -8.89 3.07 -3.65
N ALA A 52 -7.61 3.06 -3.31
CA ALA A 52 -6.53 2.61 -4.16
C ALA A 52 -5.61 1.68 -3.37
N GLN A 53 -5.04 0.70 -4.05
CA GLN A 53 -4.06 -0.20 -3.48
C GLN A 53 -3.07 -0.64 -4.55
N GLY A 54 -1.85 -1.00 -4.15
CA GLY A 54 -0.81 -1.46 -5.06
C GLY A 54 0.37 -2.08 -4.34
N VAL A 55 1.21 -2.82 -5.05
CA VAL A 55 2.38 -3.52 -4.50
C VAL A 55 3.72 -2.87 -4.88
N SER A 56 3.68 -1.77 -5.62
CA SER A 56 4.82 -1.00 -6.15
C SER A 56 4.52 0.49 -6.06
N GLU A 57 5.46 1.37 -6.42
CA GLU A 57 5.19 2.81 -6.50
C GLU A 57 3.99 3.12 -7.39
N ARG A 58 3.37 4.27 -7.14
CA ARG A 58 2.27 4.82 -7.91
C ARG A 58 2.63 6.23 -8.36
N SER A 59 2.70 6.40 -9.68
CA SER A 59 2.79 7.71 -10.32
C SER A 59 1.57 8.57 -9.99
N CYS A 60 1.68 9.88 -10.22
CA CYS A 60 0.67 10.86 -9.83
C CYS A 60 -0.75 10.44 -10.21
N VAL A 61 -1.66 10.61 -9.25
CA VAL A 61 -3.10 10.43 -9.44
C VAL A 61 -3.81 11.73 -9.08
N ASP A 62 -4.51 12.30 -10.07
CA ASP A 62 -5.43 13.43 -9.88
C ASP A 62 -6.80 12.93 -9.42
N LEU A 63 -7.13 13.17 -8.15
CA LEU A 63 -8.42 12.82 -7.57
C LEU A 63 -9.59 13.59 -8.18
N THR A 64 -9.38 14.78 -8.75
CA THR A 64 -10.46 15.58 -9.36
C THR A 64 -10.96 14.97 -10.67
N THR A 65 -10.17 14.08 -11.28
CA THR A 65 -10.54 13.34 -12.49
C THR A 65 -11.27 12.03 -12.17
N VAL A 66 -11.32 11.61 -10.91
CA VAL A 66 -11.96 10.37 -10.50
C VAL A 66 -13.48 10.55 -10.55
N ARG A 67 -14.10 9.88 -11.52
CA ARG A 67 -15.56 9.97 -11.75
C ARG A 67 -16.35 9.60 -10.50
N GLY A 68 -17.21 10.52 -10.06
CA GLY A 68 -18.12 10.32 -8.93
C GLY A 68 -17.48 10.54 -7.56
N LEU A 69 -16.19 10.88 -7.49
CA LEU A 69 -15.54 11.27 -6.24
C LEU A 69 -15.87 12.73 -5.93
N ASN A 70 -16.47 12.97 -4.77
CA ASN A 70 -16.61 14.31 -4.20
C ASN A 70 -15.61 14.49 -3.06
N LEU A 71 -14.60 15.34 -3.26
CA LEU A 71 -13.56 15.58 -2.26
C LEU A 71 -14.04 16.44 -1.08
N SER A 72 -15.10 17.24 -1.27
CA SER A 72 -15.61 18.12 -0.20
C SER A 72 -16.28 17.36 0.94
N ILE A 73 -16.55 16.07 0.75
CA ILE A 73 -17.17 15.21 1.76
C ILE A 73 -16.14 14.29 2.43
N VAL A 74 -14.86 14.34 2.05
CA VAL A 74 -13.87 13.46 2.69
C VAL A 74 -13.54 14.03 4.06
N ASP A 75 -13.72 13.21 5.11
CA ASP A 75 -13.37 13.62 6.48
C ASP A 75 -11.93 13.19 6.82
N THR A 76 -11.59 11.93 6.54
CA THR A 76 -10.30 11.34 6.95
C THR A 76 -9.67 10.47 5.86
N VAL A 77 -8.35 10.33 5.95
CA VAL A 77 -7.49 9.47 5.15
C VAL A 77 -7.04 8.26 5.99
N SER A 78 -6.97 7.11 5.35
CA SER A 78 -6.28 5.93 5.87
C SER A 78 -5.23 5.49 4.87
N TRP A 79 -3.97 5.51 5.29
CA TRP A 79 -2.82 4.91 4.61
C TRP A 79 -2.30 3.72 5.41
N LYS A 80 -2.08 2.61 4.72
CA LYS A 80 -1.40 1.44 5.26
C LYS A 80 -0.41 0.96 4.22
N SER A 81 0.85 0.85 4.58
CA SER A 81 1.91 0.27 3.79
C SER A 81 2.46 -0.95 4.53
N PRO A 82 2.85 -2.01 3.82
CA PRO A 82 3.59 -3.11 4.41
C PRO A 82 4.93 -2.63 4.96
N SER A 83 5.51 -3.46 5.84
CA SER A 83 6.82 -3.22 6.44
C SER A 83 7.99 -3.40 5.46
N GLU A 84 7.82 -4.25 4.44
CA GLU A 84 8.83 -4.54 3.42
C GLU A 84 8.16 -5.15 2.15
N PRO A 85 8.34 -4.57 0.95
CA PRO A 85 8.86 -3.21 0.74
C PRO A 85 7.91 -2.18 1.37
N GLN A 86 8.42 -1.07 1.91
CA GLN A 86 7.59 0.01 2.49
C GLN A 86 7.47 1.19 1.52
N PHE A 87 6.33 1.88 1.59
CA PHE A 87 5.99 3.02 0.74
C PHE A 87 5.50 4.19 1.58
N ASP A 88 5.88 5.38 1.14
CA ASP A 88 5.43 6.64 1.69
C ASP A 88 4.30 7.21 0.82
N LEU A 89 3.30 7.82 1.47
CA LEU A 89 2.26 8.56 0.77
C LEU A 89 2.68 10.03 0.65
N CYS A 90 2.76 10.54 -0.57
CA CYS A 90 2.93 11.97 -0.84
C CYS A 90 1.59 12.58 -1.26
N MET A 91 1.21 13.72 -0.68
CA MET A 91 -0.05 14.42 -0.95
C MET A 91 0.24 15.84 -1.47
N TYR A 92 -0.43 16.24 -2.55
CA TYR A 92 -0.16 17.46 -3.30
C TYR A 92 -1.42 18.33 -3.42
N ALA A 93 -1.27 19.65 -3.36
CA ALA A 93 -2.38 20.58 -3.51
C ALA A 93 -3.06 20.44 -4.88
N GLY A 94 -2.27 20.43 -5.95
CA GLY A 94 -2.66 20.17 -7.33
C GLY A 94 -2.76 18.69 -7.68
N GLY A 95 -3.54 18.41 -8.73
CA GLY A 95 -3.75 17.04 -9.26
C GLY A 95 -2.61 16.54 -10.16
N ASP A 96 -1.72 17.43 -10.58
CA ASP A 96 -0.51 17.16 -11.37
C ASP A 96 0.66 16.60 -10.53
N CYS A 97 0.57 16.73 -9.20
CA CYS A 97 1.61 16.34 -8.25
C CYS A 97 2.98 16.99 -8.55
N ASP A 98 2.95 18.27 -8.90
CA ASP A 98 4.16 19.07 -9.08
C ASP A 98 4.88 19.31 -7.75
N SER A 99 6.21 19.30 -7.79
CA SER A 99 7.09 19.23 -6.62
C SER A 99 7.07 20.46 -5.70
N GLY A 100 6.53 21.58 -6.17
CA GLY A 100 6.33 22.80 -5.36
C GLY A 100 5.06 22.80 -4.52
N GLU A 101 4.21 21.78 -4.65
CA GLU A 101 2.86 21.75 -4.07
C GLU A 101 2.61 20.61 -3.08
N VAL A 102 3.67 19.99 -2.52
CA VAL A 102 3.51 18.98 -1.47
C VAL A 102 2.90 19.62 -0.22
N VAL A 103 1.74 19.11 0.21
CA VAL A 103 0.99 19.62 1.37
C VAL A 103 0.91 18.63 2.53
N GLY A 104 1.40 17.41 2.34
CA GLY A 104 1.55 16.46 3.43
C GLY A 104 2.13 15.12 2.98
N GLU A 105 2.60 14.36 3.97
CA GLU A 105 3.25 13.08 3.74
C GLU A 105 2.93 12.11 4.88
N ILE A 106 2.86 10.81 4.59
CA ILE A 106 2.77 9.76 5.62
C ILE A 106 3.95 8.82 5.42
N ARG A 107 4.93 8.92 6.31
CA ARG A 107 6.23 8.24 6.21
C ARG A 107 6.32 6.96 7.02
N ASP A 108 5.57 6.79 8.11
CA ASP A 108 5.76 5.64 9.01
C ASP A 108 5.10 4.34 8.49
N GLY A 109 4.66 4.35 7.23
CA GLY A 109 3.88 3.27 6.61
C GLY A 109 2.47 3.10 7.20
N TRP A 110 2.10 3.84 8.24
CA TRP A 110 0.74 3.87 8.77
C TRP A 110 0.30 5.29 9.03
N GLY A 111 -0.87 5.65 8.53
CA GLY A 111 -1.57 6.86 8.93
C GLY A 111 -3.05 6.59 8.87
N VAL A 112 -3.65 6.26 10.01
CA VAL A 112 -5.06 5.88 10.12
C VAL A 112 -5.84 7.02 10.74
N CYS A 113 -6.99 7.36 10.15
CA CYS A 113 -7.83 8.47 10.61
C CYS A 113 -7.13 9.82 10.62
N VAL A 114 -6.22 10.03 9.65
CA VAL A 114 -5.58 11.33 9.44
C VAL A 114 -6.63 12.27 8.85
N LYS A 115 -6.73 13.50 9.35
CA LYS A 115 -7.68 14.47 8.79
C LYS A 115 -7.36 14.75 7.31
N TYR A 116 -8.38 14.77 6.46
CA TYR A 116 -8.20 15.14 5.06
C TYR A 116 -8.19 16.67 4.93
N GLU A 117 -7.10 17.21 4.40
CA GLU A 117 -6.86 18.66 4.29
C GLU A 117 -7.02 19.17 2.85
N GLY A 118 -7.79 18.48 1.99
CA GLY A 118 -8.20 19.01 0.69
C GLY A 118 -7.20 18.88 -0.46
N TRP A 119 -6.17 18.05 -0.32
CA TRP A 119 -5.18 17.75 -1.38
C TRP A 119 -5.82 16.98 -2.55
N ARG A 120 -5.33 17.20 -3.77
CA ARG A 120 -5.95 16.67 -5.00
C ARG A 120 -5.08 15.65 -5.71
N GLY A 121 -3.76 15.77 -5.59
CA GLY A 121 -2.81 14.84 -6.15
C GLY A 121 -2.22 13.94 -5.08
N TRP A 122 -1.88 12.71 -5.45
CA TRP A 122 -1.06 11.84 -4.60
C TRP A 122 -0.16 10.91 -5.38
N LYS A 123 0.92 10.46 -4.73
CA LYS A 123 1.84 9.41 -5.19
C LYS A 123 2.10 8.42 -4.06
N ALA A 124 2.37 7.16 -4.41
CA ALA A 124 3.03 6.22 -3.51
C ALA A 124 4.48 6.11 -3.97
N VAL A 125 5.43 6.46 -3.12
CA VAL A 125 6.86 6.41 -3.43
C VAL A 125 7.54 5.37 -2.54
N ALA A 126 8.70 4.85 -2.95
CA ALA A 126 9.46 3.97 -2.09
C ALA A 126 9.84 4.69 -0.78
N LYS A 127 9.94 3.93 0.31
CA LYS A 127 10.27 4.48 1.63
C LYS A 127 11.53 5.33 1.59
N GLY A 128 11.40 6.60 1.99
CA GLY A 128 12.51 7.56 2.07
C GLY A 128 12.79 8.34 0.79
N GLU A 129 12.12 8.03 -0.33
CA GLU A 129 12.21 8.83 -1.56
C GLU A 129 11.55 10.20 -1.38
N GLU A 130 12.07 11.22 -2.07
CA GLU A 130 11.52 12.57 -1.97
C GLU A 130 10.13 12.67 -2.61
N CYS A 131 9.27 13.54 -2.04
CA CYS A 131 7.98 13.87 -2.61
C CYS A 131 8.06 15.05 -3.61
N GLY A 132 9.25 15.60 -3.84
CA GLY A 132 9.52 16.73 -4.76
C GLY A 132 10.47 16.35 -5.89
#